data_AF-A0A353RKK9-F1
#
_entry.id   AF-A0A353RKK9-F1
#
_cell.length_a   1.000
_cell.length_b   1.000
_cell.length_c   1.000
_cell.angle_alpha   90.00
_cell.angle_beta   90.00
_cell.angle_gamma   90.00
#
_symmetry.space_group_name_H-M   'P 1'
#
loop_
_entity.id
_entity.type
_entity.pdbx_description
1 polymer ?
#
loop_
_entity_poly.entity_id
_entity_poly.type
_entity_poly.pdbx_seq_one_letter_code
_entity_poly.pdbx_strand_id
1 'polypeptide(L)'
;MTSFEFFVSASGSKRDVRRSESSGQDDTWDPVWETKTSLQPEGWYAEIRIPYSQLRFGKKKTYRWGLQVARQIYRLQEVSFWQPVDKASSQFVAHFGTLLGIHDISPGKEAEVVPFALSQ
;
A
#
# COMPACT_ATOMS: atom_id res chain seq x y z
N MET A 1 -0.14 -13.26 8.52
CA MET A 1 0.49 -12.62 7.34
C MET A 1 0.48 -11.12 7.54
N THR A 2 1.35 -10.37 6.84
CA THR A 2 1.44 -8.91 6.98
C THR A 2 1.30 -8.26 5.61
N SER A 3 0.57 -7.16 5.53
CA SER A 3 0.47 -6.28 4.36
C SER A 3 0.85 -4.85 4.71
N PHE A 4 1.27 -4.12 3.68
CA PHE A 4 1.49 -2.68 3.70
C PHE A 4 0.41 -2.05 2.83
N GLU A 5 -0.39 -1.16 3.39
CA GLU A 5 -1.57 -0.59 2.74
C GLU A 5 -1.32 0.89 2.49
N PHE A 6 -1.57 1.33 1.26
CA PHE A 6 -1.39 2.71 0.82
C PHE A 6 -2.73 3.20 0.25
N PHE A 7 -3.27 4.25 0.85
CA PHE A 7 -4.56 4.82 0.50
C PHE A 7 -4.38 6.22 -0.05
N VAL A 8 -5.06 6.50 -1.17
CA VAL A 8 -5.09 7.81 -1.81
C VAL A 8 -6.55 8.20 -2.05
N SER A 9 -6.93 9.41 -1.65
CA SER A 9 -8.22 10.00 -2.01
C SER A 9 -8.12 10.75 -3.34
N ALA A 10 -9.24 11.06 -3.98
CA ALA A 10 -9.26 11.88 -5.20
C ALA A 10 -8.62 13.27 -5.02
N SER A 11 -8.66 13.82 -3.79
CA SER A 11 -8.01 15.09 -3.44
C SER A 11 -6.50 14.98 -3.25
N GLY A 12 -5.92 13.79 -3.38
CA GLY A 12 -4.48 13.53 -3.17
C GLY A 12 -4.10 13.35 -1.71
N SER A 13 -5.07 13.20 -0.80
CA SER A 13 -4.78 12.90 0.60
C SER A 13 -4.26 11.47 0.74
N LYS A 14 -3.21 11.30 1.54
CA LYS A 14 -2.53 10.03 1.78
C LYS A 14 -2.89 9.45 3.14
N ARG A 15 -2.95 8.13 3.22
CA ARG A 15 -2.92 7.35 4.47
C ARG A 15 -2.18 6.05 4.22
N ASP A 16 -1.47 5.57 5.21
CA ASP A 16 -0.75 4.31 5.19
C ASP A 16 -1.05 3.53 6.46
N VAL A 17 -1.04 2.20 6.33
CA VAL A 17 -1.31 1.29 7.44
C VAL A 17 -0.48 0.05 7.24
N ARG A 18 0.14 -0.44 8.31
CA ARG A 18 0.65 -1.80 8.34
C ARG A 18 -0.39 -2.72 8.95
N ARG A 19 -0.86 -3.71 8.20
CA ARG A 19 -1.82 -4.71 8.72
C ARG A 19 -1.13 -6.03 8.96
N SER A 20 -1.48 -6.67 10.06
CA SER A 20 -1.09 -8.03 10.39
C SER A 20 -2.32 -8.82 10.84
N GLU A 21 -2.50 -10.02 10.28
CA GLU A 21 -3.60 -10.91 10.69
C GLU A 21 -3.53 -11.31 12.17
N SER A 22 -2.34 -11.24 12.79
CA SER A 22 -2.16 -11.63 14.20
C SER A 22 -2.24 -10.47 15.19
N SER A 23 -1.89 -9.26 14.76
CA SER A 23 -1.72 -8.09 15.65
C SER A 23 -2.58 -6.90 15.26
N GLY A 24 -3.42 -7.02 14.22
CA GLY A 24 -4.32 -5.97 13.77
C GLY A 24 -3.64 -4.92 12.87
N GLN A 25 -4.16 -3.70 12.91
CA GLN A 25 -3.68 -2.56 12.13
C GLN A 25 -2.76 -1.69 12.99
N ASP A 26 -1.69 -1.21 12.38
CA ASP A 26 -0.76 -0.24 12.92
C ASP A 26 -0.78 1.00 12.02
N ASP A 27 -1.50 2.02 12.48
CA ASP A 27 -1.63 3.35 11.86
C ASP A 27 -0.47 4.29 12.21
N THR A 28 0.51 3.85 13.03
CA THR A 28 1.69 4.65 13.39
C THR A 28 2.86 4.44 12.43
N TRP A 29 2.75 3.45 11.55
CA TRP A 29 3.72 3.19 10.50
C TRP A 29 3.61 4.24 9.39
N ASP A 30 4.59 5.17 9.35
CA ASP A 30 4.63 6.34 8.45
C ASP A 30 5.77 6.22 7.42
N PRO A 31 5.59 5.46 6.32
CA PRO A 31 6.59 5.33 5.25
C PRO A 31 6.68 6.59 4.38
N VAL A 32 7.85 6.81 3.76
CA VAL A 32 8.02 7.86 2.75
C VAL A 32 7.64 7.35 1.36
N TRP A 33 6.51 7.82 0.82
CA TRP A 33 6.02 7.47 -0.52
C TRP A 33 5.32 8.65 -1.21
N GLU A 34 5.23 8.57 -2.54
CA GLU A 34 4.71 9.65 -3.39
C GLU A 34 3.40 9.24 -4.06
N THR A 35 2.52 10.22 -4.26
CA THR A 35 1.34 10.05 -5.10
C THR A 35 1.06 11.32 -5.90
N LYS A 36 0.41 11.14 -7.05
CA LYS A 36 -0.23 12.22 -7.80
C LYS A 36 -1.64 11.81 -8.15
N THR A 37 -2.57 12.73 -8.03
CA THR A 37 -3.94 12.56 -8.50
C THR A 37 -4.25 13.57 -9.57
N SER A 38 -5.15 13.20 -10.47
CA SER A 38 -5.63 14.08 -11.52
C SER A 38 -7.12 13.83 -11.71
N LEU A 39 -7.89 14.91 -11.87
CA LEU A 39 -9.33 14.87 -12.14
C LEU A 39 -9.55 14.95 -13.65
N GLN A 40 -10.46 14.12 -14.15
CA GLN A 40 -10.88 14.05 -15.56
C GLN A 40 -12.41 14.15 -15.65
N PRO A 41 -12.96 14.51 -16.81
CA PRO A 41 -14.42 14.56 -17.00
C PRO A 41 -15.14 13.27 -16.59
N GLU A 42 -14.52 12.11 -16.83
CA GLU A 42 -15.04 10.78 -16.57
C GLU A 42 -14.71 10.22 -15.17
N GLY A 43 -13.86 10.90 -14.40
CA GLY A 43 -13.42 10.40 -13.09
C GLY A 43 -12.13 11.01 -12.58
N TRP A 44 -11.28 10.15 -12.00
CA TRP A 44 -9.99 10.56 -11.47
C TRP A 44 -8.99 9.41 -11.54
N TYR A 45 -7.72 9.76 -11.72
CA TYR A 45 -6.59 8.84 -11.68
C TYR A 45 -5.73 9.08 -10.45
N ALA A 46 -5.10 8.01 -9.96
CA ALA A 46 -4.08 8.04 -8.93
C ALA A 46 -2.84 7.29 -9.45
N GLU A 47 -1.68 7.92 -9.33
CA GLU A 47 -0.39 7.27 -9.49
C GLU A 47 0.30 7.20 -8.13
N ILE A 48 0.86 6.03 -7.81
CA ILE A 48 1.49 5.77 -6.52
C ILE A 48 2.89 5.23 -6.77
N ARG A 49 3.89 5.84 -6.14
CA ARG A 49 5.28 5.37 -6.15
C ARG A 49 5.67 4.95 -4.73
N ILE A 50 5.91 3.66 -4.57
CA ILE A 50 6.37 3.06 -3.31
C ILE A 50 7.84 2.68 -3.46
N PRO A 51 8.76 3.38 -2.78
CA PRO A 51 10.16 2.96 -2.76
C PRO A 51 10.31 1.60 -2.09
N TYR A 52 11.12 0.70 -2.66
CA TYR A 52 11.37 -0.61 -2.05
C TYR A 52 12.01 -0.52 -0.66
N SER A 53 12.66 0.61 -0.32
CA SER A 53 13.19 0.84 1.03
C SER A 53 12.13 0.88 2.12
N GLN A 54 10.88 1.23 1.76
CA GLN A 54 9.76 1.27 2.68
C GLN A 54 9.17 -0.12 2.96
N LEU A 55 9.53 -1.13 2.15
CA LEU A 55 9.00 -2.48 2.25
C LEU A 55 10.02 -3.40 2.93
N ARG A 56 9.56 -4.19 3.92
CA ARG A 56 10.39 -5.21 4.56
C ARG A 56 10.33 -6.51 3.77
N PHE A 57 11.43 -6.90 3.13
CA PHE A 57 11.56 -8.18 2.43
C PHE A 57 12.98 -8.74 2.48
N GLY A 58 13.12 -10.06 2.37
CA GLY A 58 14.43 -10.71 2.30
C GLY A 58 15.05 -10.66 0.90
N LYS A 59 16.38 -10.71 0.80
CA LYS A 59 17.08 -10.72 -0.49
C LYS A 59 16.80 -12.03 -1.26
N LYS A 60 16.28 -11.92 -2.49
CA LYS A 60 16.01 -13.03 -3.43
C LYS A 60 16.25 -12.55 -4.87
N LYS A 61 16.49 -13.48 -5.80
CA LYS A 61 16.63 -13.15 -7.24
C LYS A 61 15.29 -12.78 -7.88
N THR A 62 14.24 -13.50 -7.51
CA THR A 62 12.87 -13.31 -8.02
C THR A 62 11.90 -13.28 -6.85
N TYR A 63 10.94 -12.37 -6.94
CA TYR A 63 9.94 -12.14 -5.91
C TYR A 63 8.55 -12.56 -6.38
N ARG A 64 7.79 -13.11 -5.44
CA ARG A 64 6.37 -13.41 -5.57
C ARG A 64 5.68 -12.74 -4.39
N TRP A 65 4.93 -11.69 -4.66
CA TRP A 65 4.26 -10.90 -3.62
C TRP A 65 2.75 -11.03 -3.72
N GLY A 66 2.06 -10.82 -2.60
CA GLY A 66 0.62 -10.60 -2.59
C GLY A 66 0.32 -9.17 -3.01
N LEU A 67 -0.67 -8.98 -3.88
CA LEU A 67 -1.19 -7.67 -4.26
C LEU A 67 -2.72 -7.69 -4.20
N GLN A 68 -3.28 -6.62 -3.64
CA GLN A 68 -4.69 -6.31 -3.72
C GLN A 68 -4.83 -4.84 -4.06
N VAL A 69 -5.83 -4.53 -4.88
CA VAL A 69 -6.23 -3.15 -5.18
C VAL A 69 -7.70 -3.03 -4.81
N ALA A 70 -8.01 -2.04 -3.99
CA ALA A 70 -9.37 -1.79 -3.54
C ALA A 70 -9.79 -0.36 -3.87
N ARG A 71 -11.06 -0.19 -4.22
CA ARG A 71 -11.67 1.12 -4.44
C ARG A 71 -12.88 1.24 -3.54
N GLN A 72 -12.82 2.18 -2.60
CA GLN A 72 -13.98 2.57 -1.80
C GLN A 72 -14.80 3.61 -2.55
N ILE A 73 -16.09 3.31 -2.76
CA ILE A 73 -17.04 4.14 -3.48
C ILE A 73 -18.11 4.63 -2.50
N TYR A 74 -17.84 5.75 -1.84
CA TYR A 74 -18.70 6.29 -0.79
C TYR A 74 -20.16 6.50 -1.22
N ARG A 75 -20.39 7.00 -2.45
CA ARG A 75 -21.75 7.24 -2.98
C ARG A 75 -22.60 5.97 -3.14
N LEU A 76 -21.96 4.81 -3.23
CA LEU A 76 -22.62 3.50 -3.36
C LEU A 76 -22.50 2.64 -2.09
N GLN A 77 -21.80 3.14 -1.06
CA GLN A 77 -21.43 2.36 0.14
C GLN A 77 -20.75 1.02 -0.20
N GLU A 78 -19.92 1.00 -1.24
CA GLU A 78 -19.30 -0.22 -1.75
C GLU A 78 -17.77 -0.15 -1.65
N VAL A 79 -17.12 -1.29 -1.42
CA VAL A 79 -15.70 -1.50 -1.68
C VAL A 79 -15.55 -2.53 -2.80
N SER A 80 -14.95 -2.11 -3.90
CA SER A 80 -14.65 -2.96 -5.06
C SER A 80 -13.21 -3.46 -4.96
N PHE A 81 -12.98 -4.75 -5.12
CA PHE A 81 -11.67 -5.39 -5.04
C PHE A 81 -11.24 -5.94 -6.41
N TRP A 82 -9.96 -5.81 -6.75
CA TRP A 82 -9.38 -6.42 -7.94
C TRP A 82 -9.39 -7.94 -7.85
N GLN A 83 -8.91 -8.50 -6.73
CA GLN A 83 -9.02 -9.93 -6.45
C GLN A 83 -10.21 -10.18 -5.53
N PRO A 84 -11.14 -11.08 -5.89
CA PRO A 84 -12.28 -11.39 -5.05
C PRO A 84 -11.84 -11.85 -3.66
N VAL A 85 -12.40 -11.23 -2.63
CA VAL A 85 -12.20 -11.66 -1.24
C VAL A 85 -13.54 -12.16 -0.72
N ASP A 86 -13.53 -13.36 -0.14
CA ASP A 86 -14.70 -13.90 0.53
C ASP A 86 -15.00 -13.07 1.79
N LYS A 87 -16.22 -12.51 1.84
CA LYS A 87 -16.70 -11.71 2.98
C LYS A 87 -16.81 -12.53 4.26
N ALA A 88 -16.96 -13.86 4.16
CA ALA A 88 -17.02 -14.75 5.30
C ALA A 88 -15.62 -15.13 5.83
N SER A 89 -14.55 -14.80 5.11
CA SER A 89 -13.20 -15.16 5.53
C SER A 89 -12.64 -14.18 6.56
N SER A 90 -12.05 -14.71 7.61
CA SER A 90 -11.29 -13.95 8.61
C SER A 90 -9.87 -13.60 8.17
N GLN A 91 -9.41 -14.03 6.98
CA GLN A 91 -8.03 -13.94 6.54
C GLN A 91 -7.90 -13.07 5.27
N PHE A 92 -8.06 -11.76 5.42
CA PHE A 92 -8.08 -10.83 4.30
C PHE A 92 -6.79 -10.85 3.46
N VAL A 93 -5.62 -10.78 4.12
CA VAL A 93 -4.30 -10.72 3.47
C VAL A 93 -3.96 -12.01 2.73
N ALA A 94 -4.53 -13.15 3.17
CA ALA A 94 -4.28 -14.44 2.55
C ALA A 94 -4.93 -14.58 1.16
N HIS A 95 -5.95 -13.78 0.85
CA HIS A 95 -6.69 -13.80 -0.43
C HIS A 95 -6.14 -12.84 -1.48
N PHE A 96 -4.97 -12.25 -1.25
CA PHE A 96 -4.38 -11.33 -2.22
C PHE A 96 -3.97 -12.09 -3.49
N GLY A 97 -4.09 -11.41 -4.63
CA GLY A 97 -3.58 -11.95 -5.89
C GLY A 97 -2.07 -12.05 -5.88
N THR A 98 -1.53 -12.80 -6.85
CA THR A 98 -0.08 -12.93 -6.98
C THR A 98 0.48 -11.89 -7.93
N LEU A 99 1.39 -11.06 -7.43
CA LEU A 99 2.25 -10.18 -8.22
C LEU A 99 3.55 -10.92 -8.58
N LEU A 100 3.79 -11.04 -9.88
CA LEU A 100 4.99 -11.61 -10.49
C LEU A 100 5.73 -10.54 -11.30
N GLY A 101 6.95 -10.85 -11.74
CA GLY A 101 7.75 -9.96 -12.59
C GLY A 101 8.65 -9.00 -11.82
N ILE A 102 8.73 -9.13 -10.50
CA ILE A 102 9.70 -8.38 -9.67
C ILE A 102 10.97 -9.22 -9.53
N HIS A 103 12.07 -8.70 -10.04
CA HIS A 103 13.39 -9.34 -10.00
C HIS A 103 14.48 -8.29 -9.75
N ASP A 104 15.61 -8.75 -9.23
CA ASP A 104 16.84 -7.94 -9.06
C ASP A 104 16.70 -6.65 -8.23
N ILE A 105 15.71 -6.62 -7.32
CA ILE A 105 15.56 -5.55 -6.34
C ILE A 105 16.34 -5.84 -5.06
N SER A 106 16.74 -4.79 -4.35
CA SER A 106 17.44 -4.90 -3.07
C SER A 106 16.56 -4.37 -1.94
N PRO A 107 16.51 -5.05 -0.78
CA PRO A 107 15.84 -4.49 0.39
C PRO A 107 16.54 -3.19 0.81
N GLY A 108 15.75 -2.22 1.26
CA GLY A 108 16.30 -0.98 1.82
C GLY A 108 17.21 -1.26 3.00
N LYS A 109 18.29 -0.46 3.12
CA LYS A 109 19.00 -0.34 4.39
C LYS A 109 18.14 0.53 5.30
N GLU A 110 18.00 0.15 6.57
CA GLU A 110 17.16 0.84 7.59
C GLU A 110 17.61 2.28 7.94
N ALA A 111 18.44 2.93 7.12
CA ALA A 111 18.94 4.28 7.38
C ALA A 111 18.24 5.29 6.46
N GLU A 112 17.23 5.97 7.00
CA GLU A 112 16.60 7.14 6.40
C GLU A 112 16.91 8.36 7.28
N VAL A 113 17.54 9.39 6.72
CA VAL A 113 17.86 10.64 7.41
C VAL A 113 16.88 11.70 6.93
N VAL A 114 15.98 12.13 7.80
CA VAL A 114 15.03 13.21 7.52
C VAL A 114 15.50 14.47 8.25
N PRO A 115 16.04 15.49 7.56
CA PRO A 115 16.40 16.75 8.19
C PRO A 115 15.15 17.54 8.56
N PHE A 116 15.09 18.05 9.80
CA PHE A 116 14.08 19.01 10.25
C PHE A 116 14.75 20.25 10.85
N ALA A 117 14.13 21.42 10.66
CA ALA A 117 14.56 22.68 11.25
C ALA A 117 13.43 23.24 12.12
N LEU A 118 13.72 23.54 13.39
CA LEU A 118 12.84 24.28 14.28
C LEU A 118 13.25 25.76 14.25
N SER A 119 12.32 26.64 13.90
CA SER A 119 12.46 28.08 14.18
C SER A 119 11.72 28.38 15.47
N GLN A 120 12.37 29.13 16.37
CA GLN A 120 11.75 29.70 17.58
C GLN A 120 11.31 31.13 17.29
#